data_AF-A0A7S6VV75-F1
#
_entry.id   AF-A0A7S6VV75-F1
#
_cell.length_a   1.000
_cell.length_b   1.000
_cell.length_c   1.000
_cell.angle_alpha   90.00
_cell.angle_beta   90.00
_cell.angle_gamma   90.00
#
_symmetry.space_group_name_H-M   'P 1'
#
loop_
_entity.id
_entity.type
_entity.pdbx_description
1 polymer ?
#
loop_
_entity_poly.entity_id
_entity_poly.type
_entity_poly.pdbx_seq_one_letter_code
_entity_poly.pdbx_strand_id
1 'polypeptide(L)'
;MTTTNNLIDRVGGIEKAKAIVGGAPETSTHYFEGRYFEEWSYNGWVTSINGQWHDCKKPEGKLIDLDDLRTAIAKYEQGSNSSEFKVNDQVVLINKPGSSNSLHRVLEVRHPTTIVVCPINQVNGNDLVILQFCASPYYLRHITGDEFDAGHRIDKKIESDHVTDITNHINPNTKVVEA
;
A
#
# COMPACT_ATOMS: atom_id res chain seq x y z
N MET A 1 10.30 -5.97 16.35
CA MET A 1 9.53 -5.13 15.40
C MET A 1 9.16 -6.01 14.21
N THR A 2 7.96 -6.56 14.22
CA THR A 2 7.45 -7.40 13.14
C THR A 2 6.79 -6.47 12.13
N THR A 3 7.43 -6.28 10.97
CA THR A 3 6.93 -5.39 9.92
C THR A 3 5.55 -5.86 9.46
N THR A 4 4.63 -4.91 9.30
CA THR A 4 3.20 -5.07 9.05
C THR A 4 2.86 -6.05 7.90
N ASN A 5 3.74 -6.18 6.92
CA ASN A 5 3.57 -7.06 5.76
C ASN A 5 3.74 -8.54 6.10
N ASN A 6 4.57 -8.83 7.11
CA ASN A 6 4.83 -10.19 7.54
C ASN A 6 3.54 -10.88 8.02
N LEU A 7 2.61 -10.15 8.64
CA LEU A 7 1.36 -10.73 9.13
C LEU A 7 0.40 -11.11 8.00
N ILE A 8 0.22 -10.24 6.99
CA ILE A 8 -0.63 -10.50 5.83
C ILE A 8 -0.07 -11.67 5.01
N ASP A 9 1.24 -11.70 4.78
CA ASP A 9 1.88 -12.79 4.06
C ASP A 9 1.79 -14.12 4.83
N ARG A 10 1.93 -14.07 6.17
CA ARG A 10 1.80 -15.26 7.05
C ARG A 10 0.42 -15.90 7.00
N VAL A 11 -0.66 -15.13 6.84
CA VAL A 11 -2.00 -15.69 6.70
C VAL A 11 -2.30 -16.18 5.29
N GLY A 12 -1.45 -15.86 4.31
CA GLY A 12 -1.61 -16.24 2.91
C GLY A 12 -2.29 -15.17 2.04
N GLY A 13 -2.08 -13.89 2.37
CA GLY A 13 -2.52 -12.74 1.55
C GLY A 13 -3.70 -11.96 2.12
N ILE A 14 -3.98 -10.81 1.49
CA ILE A 14 -4.96 -9.82 1.99
C ILE A 14 -6.39 -10.36 2.05
N GLU A 15 -6.83 -11.10 1.05
CA GLU A 15 -8.19 -11.69 1.03
C GLU A 15 -8.41 -12.65 2.19
N LYS A 16 -7.39 -13.45 2.51
CA LYS A 16 -7.45 -14.38 3.63
C LYS A 16 -7.37 -13.66 4.98
N ALA A 17 -6.58 -12.59 5.07
CA ALA A 17 -6.55 -11.72 6.25
C ALA A 17 -7.95 -11.12 6.54
N LYS A 18 -8.61 -10.59 5.50
CA LYS A 18 -9.97 -10.05 5.60
C LYS A 18 -11.00 -11.11 6.01
N ALA A 19 -10.92 -12.30 5.43
CA ALA A 19 -11.82 -13.41 5.77
C ALA A 19 -11.67 -13.83 7.25
N ILE A 20 -10.44 -13.86 7.77
CA ILE A 20 -10.16 -14.15 9.19
C ILE A 20 -10.74 -13.07 10.09
N VAL A 21 -10.50 -11.79 9.80
CA VAL A 21 -11.01 -10.70 10.64
C VAL A 21 -12.54 -10.59 10.55
N GLY A 22 -13.13 -10.80 9.37
CA GLY A 22 -14.57 -10.74 9.16
C GLY A 22 -15.33 -11.94 9.73
N GLY A 23 -14.68 -13.10 9.89
CA GLY A 23 -15.25 -14.29 10.51
C GLY A 23 -15.02 -14.39 12.02
N ALA A 24 -14.34 -13.42 12.62
CA ALA A 24 -13.94 -13.44 14.02
C ALA A 24 -15.16 -13.20 14.94
N PRO A 25 -15.38 -14.04 15.97
CA PRO A 25 -16.31 -13.74 17.06
C PRO A 25 -15.96 -12.42 17.74
N GLU A 26 -16.97 -11.70 18.25
CA GLU A 26 -16.82 -10.33 18.78
C GLU A 26 -15.75 -10.21 19.88
N THR A 27 -15.66 -11.21 20.76
CA THR A 27 -14.71 -11.21 21.89
C THR A 27 -13.36 -11.86 21.57
N SER A 28 -13.18 -12.39 20.36
CA SER A 28 -11.93 -13.07 20.01
C SER A 28 -10.77 -12.10 19.88
N THR A 29 -9.62 -12.49 20.43
CA THR A 29 -8.38 -11.69 20.42
C THR A 29 -7.31 -12.30 19.54
N HIS A 30 -7.32 -13.62 19.34
CA HIS A 30 -6.28 -14.33 18.59
C HIS A 30 -6.86 -15.30 17.56
N TYR A 31 -6.08 -15.58 16.51
CA TYR A 31 -6.34 -16.61 15.50
C TYR A 31 -5.15 -17.56 15.36
N PHE A 32 -5.45 -18.86 15.28
CA PHE A 32 -4.45 -19.90 15.02
C PHE A 32 -5.08 -21.12 14.35
N GLU A 33 -4.47 -21.61 13.26
CA GLU A 33 -4.86 -22.83 12.54
C GLU A 33 -6.37 -23.01 12.27
N GLY A 34 -7.06 -21.94 11.85
CA GLY A 34 -8.49 -22.01 11.52
C GLY A 34 -9.43 -21.86 12.71
N ARG A 35 -8.91 -21.50 13.89
CA ARG A 35 -9.70 -21.29 15.10
C ARG A 35 -9.45 -19.92 15.71
N TYR A 36 -10.48 -19.42 16.37
CA TYR A 36 -10.43 -18.19 17.16
C TYR A 36 -10.24 -18.52 18.63
N PHE A 37 -9.47 -17.66 19.29
CA PHE A 37 -9.13 -17.78 20.69
C PHE A 37 -9.38 -16.44 21.37
N GLU A 38 -9.72 -16.52 22.64
CA GLU A 38 -9.82 -15.38 23.53
C GLU A 38 -8.95 -15.68 24.76
N GLU A 39 -8.15 -14.68 25.13
CA GLU A 39 -7.30 -14.71 26.32
C GLU A 39 -8.04 -14.00 27.45
N TRP A 40 -8.35 -14.73 28.51
CA TRP A 40 -9.01 -14.20 29.70
C TRP A 40 -7.98 -13.71 30.71
N SER A 41 -8.41 -12.78 31.56
CA SER A 41 -7.65 -12.39 32.75
C SER A 41 -7.26 -13.65 33.54
N TYR A 42 -6.00 -13.71 34.01
CA TYR A 42 -5.36 -14.88 34.64
C TYR A 42 -4.77 -15.96 33.71
N ASN A 43 -4.40 -15.62 32.47
CA ASN A 43 -3.82 -16.54 31.48
C ASN A 43 -4.74 -17.72 31.12
N GLY A 44 -6.05 -17.55 31.30
CA GLY A 44 -7.04 -18.50 30.81
C GLY A 44 -7.17 -18.37 29.29
N TRP A 45 -7.32 -19.49 28.59
CA TRP A 45 -7.55 -19.49 27.15
C TRP A 45 -8.85 -20.20 26.87
N VAL A 46 -9.66 -19.60 26.01
CA VAL A 46 -10.85 -20.24 25.47
C VAL A 46 -10.76 -20.26 23.94
N THR A 47 -11.34 -21.28 23.33
CA THR A 47 -11.42 -21.40 21.87
C THR A 47 -12.86 -21.52 21.42
N SER A 48 -13.18 -20.90 20.28
CA SER A 48 -14.52 -20.95 19.71
C SER A 48 -14.68 -22.19 18.84
N ILE A 49 -15.60 -23.08 19.21
CA ILE A 49 -15.96 -24.28 18.44
C ILE A 49 -17.48 -24.26 18.26
N ASN A 50 -17.95 -24.33 17.02
CA ASN A 50 -19.39 -24.28 16.69
C ASN A 50 -20.14 -23.09 17.32
N GLY A 51 -19.47 -21.94 17.49
CA GLY A 51 -20.06 -20.74 18.09
C GLY A 51 -20.13 -20.75 19.62
N GLN A 52 -19.53 -21.73 20.29
CA GLN A 52 -19.44 -21.80 21.75
C GLN A 52 -17.98 -21.71 22.20
N TRP A 53 -17.77 -21.08 23.36
CA TRP A 53 -16.46 -20.95 23.98
C TRP A 53 -16.16 -22.15 24.88
N HIS A 54 -14.98 -22.73 24.69
CA HIS A 54 -14.52 -23.86 25.48
C HIS A 54 -13.15 -23.56 26.07
N ASP A 55 -12.97 -23.85 27.35
CA ASP A 55 -11.68 -23.78 28.03
C ASP A 55 -10.64 -24.63 27.29
N CYS A 56 -9.48 -24.04 27.05
CA CYS A 56 -8.37 -24.72 26.43
C CYS A 56 -7.04 -24.29 27.03
N LYS A 57 -5.99 -25.03 26.70
CA LYS A 57 -4.62 -24.56 26.94
C LYS A 57 -4.27 -23.53 25.88
N LYS A 58 -3.33 -22.63 26.21
CA LYS A 58 -2.71 -21.75 25.23
C LYS A 58 -2.16 -22.60 24.05
N PRO A 59 -2.49 -22.25 22.79
CA PRO A 59 -1.96 -22.95 21.64
C PRO A 59 -0.43 -22.87 21.60
N GLU A 60 0.22 -24.01 21.33
CA GLU A 60 1.66 -24.05 21.09
C GLU A 60 1.92 -23.61 19.65
N GLY A 61 2.29 -22.34 19.45
CA GLY A 61 2.55 -21.82 18.12
C GLY A 61 2.61 -20.30 18.06
N LYS A 62 2.83 -19.78 16.85
CA LYS A 62 2.78 -18.34 16.58
C LYS A 62 1.33 -17.91 16.34
N LEU A 63 0.64 -17.61 17.44
CA LEU A 63 -0.66 -16.94 17.42
C LEU A 63 -0.61 -15.66 16.59
N ILE A 64 -1.74 -15.34 15.96
CA ILE A 64 -1.94 -14.08 15.26
C ILE A 64 -2.88 -13.25 16.10
N ASP A 65 -2.37 -12.13 16.60
CA ASP A 65 -3.19 -11.13 17.26
C ASP A 65 -4.11 -10.47 16.22
N LEU A 66 -5.41 -10.45 16.50
CA LEU A 66 -6.42 -9.94 15.57
C LEU A 66 -6.39 -8.41 15.46
N ASP A 67 -5.97 -7.69 16.49
CA ASP A 67 -5.83 -6.23 16.45
C ASP A 67 -4.60 -5.82 15.64
N ASP A 68 -3.50 -6.56 15.78
CA ASP A 68 -2.34 -6.40 14.90
C ASP A 68 -2.71 -6.70 13.44
N LEU A 69 -3.51 -7.75 13.18
CA LEU A 69 -3.97 -8.09 11.84
C LEU A 69 -4.93 -7.04 11.26
N ARG A 70 -5.88 -6.53 12.06
CA ARG A 70 -6.77 -5.40 11.69
C ARG A 70 -5.95 -4.16 11.35
N THR A 71 -4.97 -3.83 12.17
CA THR A 71 -4.04 -2.71 11.93
C THR A 71 -3.25 -2.93 10.65
N ALA A 72 -2.82 -4.17 10.37
CA ALA A 72 -2.10 -4.49 9.15
C ALA A 72 -2.98 -4.33 7.90
N ILE A 73 -4.24 -4.81 7.94
CA ILE A 73 -5.21 -4.61 6.87
C ILE A 73 -5.49 -3.12 6.66
N ALA A 74 -5.74 -2.36 7.73
CA ALA A 74 -6.00 -0.93 7.64
C ALA A 74 -4.82 -0.18 7.00
N LYS A 75 -3.57 -0.51 7.37
CA LYS A 75 -2.37 0.06 6.74
C LYS A 75 -2.22 -0.36 5.26
N TYR A 76 -2.61 -1.60 4.93
CA TYR A 76 -2.63 -2.10 3.57
C TYR A 76 -3.64 -1.31 2.70
N GLU A 77 -4.85 -1.10 3.21
CA GLU A 77 -5.93 -0.38 2.52
C GLU A 77 -5.74 1.13 2.46
N GLN A 78 -5.20 1.75 3.51
CA GLN A 78 -4.83 3.17 3.56
C GLN A 78 -3.64 3.53 2.66
N GLY A 79 -3.12 2.59 1.88
CA GLY A 79 -2.07 2.87 0.92
C GLY A 79 -0.69 3.11 1.55
N SER A 80 -0.48 2.81 2.84
CA SER A 80 0.90 2.67 3.37
C SER A 80 1.64 1.47 2.77
N ASN A 81 0.93 0.66 1.97
CA ASN A 81 1.47 -0.34 1.03
C ASN A 81 1.08 -0.08 -0.43
N SER A 82 0.53 1.09 -0.76
CA SER A 82 0.59 1.54 -2.15
C SER A 82 2.05 1.86 -2.38
N SER A 83 2.82 0.94 -2.98
CA SER A 83 3.95 1.42 -3.75
C SER A 83 3.41 2.54 -4.63
N GLU A 84 4.02 3.72 -4.57
CA GLU A 84 3.68 4.87 -5.43
C GLU A 84 3.54 4.43 -6.90
N PHE A 85 4.29 3.39 -7.26
CA PHE A 85 4.32 2.72 -8.56
C PHE A 85 3.38 1.51 -8.64
N LYS A 86 2.76 1.33 -9.80
CA LYS A 86 1.95 0.16 -10.18
C LYS A 86 2.53 -0.49 -11.44
N VAL A 87 2.23 -1.77 -11.63
CA VAL A 87 2.59 -2.48 -12.88
C VAL A 87 1.99 -1.74 -14.07
N ASN A 88 2.79 -1.60 -15.13
CA ASN A 88 2.54 -0.81 -16.34
C ASN A 88 2.65 0.71 -16.22
N ASP A 89 2.95 1.26 -15.04
CA ASP A 89 3.27 2.68 -14.93
C ASP A 89 4.46 3.04 -15.82
N GLN A 90 4.38 4.23 -16.44
CA GLN A 90 5.45 4.83 -17.20
C GLN A 90 6.29 5.72 -16.29
N VAL A 91 7.59 5.43 -16.23
CA VAL A 91 8.52 6.09 -15.32
C VAL A 91 9.80 6.48 -16.04
N VAL A 92 10.46 7.49 -15.51
CA VAL A 92 11.83 7.86 -15.86
C VAL A 92 12.73 7.70 -14.65
N LEU A 93 14.01 7.45 -14.91
CA LEU A 93 15.01 7.52 -13.86
C LEU A 93 15.26 8.98 -13.49
N ILE A 94 15.41 9.31 -12.22
CA ILE A 94 15.79 10.65 -11.75
C ILE A 94 17.14 10.57 -11.02
N ASN A 95 17.89 11.67 -11.00
CA ASN A 95 19.14 11.84 -10.23
C ASN A 95 20.39 11.07 -10.70
N LYS A 96 20.50 10.73 -11.98
CA LYS A 96 21.78 10.27 -12.53
C LYS A 96 22.21 11.17 -13.70
N PRO A 97 23.34 11.90 -13.57
CA PRO A 97 23.82 12.82 -14.60
C PRO A 97 23.97 12.08 -15.94
N GLY A 98 23.32 12.59 -16.98
CA GLY A 98 23.39 12.03 -18.33
C GLY A 98 22.58 10.76 -18.59
N SER A 99 21.67 10.32 -17.70
CA SER A 99 21.07 8.98 -17.80
C SER A 99 19.54 8.88 -17.93
N SER A 100 18.80 9.93 -18.26
CA SER A 100 17.34 9.88 -18.01
C SER A 100 16.44 10.60 -19.00
N ASN A 101 16.63 10.30 -20.29
CA ASN A 101 15.57 10.52 -21.30
C ASN A 101 14.93 9.21 -21.78
N SER A 102 15.25 8.07 -21.14
CA SER A 102 14.68 6.78 -21.53
C SER A 102 13.42 6.52 -20.73
N LEU A 103 12.31 6.31 -21.44
CA LEU A 103 11.05 5.88 -20.86
C LEU A 103 11.19 4.43 -20.40
N HIS A 104 10.66 4.12 -19.22
CA HIS A 104 10.63 2.77 -18.68
C HIS A 104 9.20 2.37 -18.33
N ARG A 105 8.94 1.06 -18.37
CA ARG A 105 7.69 0.47 -17.88
C ARG A 105 7.96 -0.31 -16.61
N VAL A 106 7.11 -0.12 -15.60
CA VAL A 106 7.11 -0.98 -14.41
C VAL A 106 6.58 -2.36 -14.77
N LEU A 107 7.39 -3.39 -14.57
CA LEU A 107 7.01 -4.79 -14.81
C LEU A 107 6.51 -5.46 -13.53
N GLU A 108 7.13 -5.14 -12.40
CA GLU A 108 6.85 -5.77 -11.11
C GLU A 108 7.16 -4.79 -9.99
N VAL A 109 6.33 -4.80 -8.94
CA VAL A 109 6.60 -4.06 -7.71
C VAL A 109 6.91 -5.06 -6.61
N ARG A 110 8.19 -5.15 -6.25
CA ARG A 110 8.66 -5.98 -5.13
C ARG A 110 8.70 -5.15 -3.87
N HIS A 111 7.74 -5.41 -3.00
CA HIS A 111 7.65 -4.79 -1.70
C HIS A 111 8.89 -5.17 -0.84
N PRO A 112 9.47 -4.26 -0.04
CA PRO A 112 9.05 -2.88 0.24
C PRO A 112 9.66 -1.78 -0.63
N THR A 113 10.70 -2.05 -1.41
CA THR A 113 11.56 -0.97 -1.96
C THR A 113 12.17 -1.24 -3.33
N THR A 114 11.75 -2.30 -4.04
CA THR A 114 12.34 -2.65 -5.33
C THR A 114 11.30 -2.64 -6.44
N ILE A 115 11.49 -1.77 -7.43
CA ILE A 115 10.65 -1.73 -8.63
C ILE A 115 11.44 -2.34 -9.77
N VAL A 116 10.88 -3.37 -10.41
CA VAL A 116 11.47 -3.95 -11.62
C VAL A 116 10.95 -3.15 -12.81
N VAL A 117 11.86 -2.54 -13.54
CA VAL A 117 11.54 -1.73 -14.72
C VAL A 117 12.28 -2.25 -15.94
N CYS A 118 11.73 -2.02 -17.11
CA CYS A 118 12.43 -2.24 -18.38
C CYS A 118 12.39 -0.96 -19.23
N PRO A 119 13.45 -0.68 -20.01
CA PRO A 119 13.41 0.38 -21.00
C PRO A 119 12.31 0.09 -22.03
N ILE A 120 11.48 1.08 -22.30
CA ILE A 120 10.60 1.11 -23.47
C ILE A 120 11.46 1.63 -24.62
N ASN A 121 12.49 0.87 -25.02
CA ASN A 121 13.27 1.27 -26.19
C ASN A 121 12.39 1.11 -27.44
N GLN A 122 12.15 2.24 -28.09
CA GLN A 122 11.74 2.33 -29.50
C GLN A 122 12.87 1.69 -30.34
N VAL A 123 12.79 0.40 -30.66
CA VAL A 123 13.75 -0.21 -31.58
C VAL A 123 13.00 -0.71 -32.81
N ASN A 124 13.09 0.07 -33.89
CA ASN A 124 13.03 -0.51 -35.23
C ASN A 124 14.30 -1.36 -35.40
N GLY A 125 14.14 -2.67 -35.39
CA GLY A 125 15.23 -3.62 -35.66
C GLY A 125 15.69 -4.43 -34.44
N ASN A 126 15.24 -5.69 -34.42
CA ASN A 126 15.76 -6.95 -33.86
C ASN A 126 16.84 -7.08 -32.75
N ASP A 127 17.32 -6.03 -32.08
CA ASP A 127 18.24 -6.20 -30.93
C ASP A 127 17.61 -5.71 -29.62
N LEU A 128 16.76 -6.56 -29.02
CA LEU A 128 16.28 -6.39 -27.64
C LEU A 128 16.81 -7.52 -26.77
N VAL A 129 18.01 -7.34 -26.22
CA VAL A 129 18.33 -7.97 -24.94
C VAL A 129 17.49 -7.25 -23.89
N ILE A 130 16.39 -7.86 -23.48
CA ILE A 130 15.50 -7.36 -22.43
C ILE A 130 16.28 -7.38 -21.11
N LEU A 131 17.05 -6.32 -20.83
CA LEU A 131 17.70 -6.12 -19.54
C LEU A 131 16.73 -5.34 -18.65
N GLN A 132 15.76 -6.05 -18.07
CA GLN A 132 15.05 -5.54 -16.92
C GLN A 132 16.06 -5.26 -15.80
N PHE A 133 15.83 -4.22 -15.02
CA PHE A 133 16.66 -3.92 -13.87
C PHE A 133 15.81 -3.47 -12.68
N CYS A 134 16.39 -3.63 -11.50
CA CYS A 134 15.78 -3.23 -10.24
C CYS A 134 16.16 -1.78 -9.95
N ALA A 135 15.16 -0.93 -9.71
CA ALA A 135 15.33 0.45 -9.29
C ALA A 135 14.67 0.67 -7.94
N SER A 136 15.30 1.49 -7.11
CA SER A 136 14.65 2.03 -5.91
C SER A 136 13.64 3.10 -6.33
N PRO A 137 12.47 3.20 -5.67
CA PRO A 137 11.53 4.33 -5.81
C PRO A 137 12.20 5.71 -5.80
N TYR A 138 13.28 5.88 -5.02
CA TYR A 138 14.03 7.13 -4.93
C TYR A 138 14.62 7.61 -6.27
N TYR A 139 14.87 6.68 -7.19
CA TYR A 139 15.41 6.98 -8.51
C TYR A 139 14.32 6.98 -9.59
N LEU A 140 13.04 6.90 -9.25
CA LEU A 140 11.95 6.83 -10.22
C LEU A 140 11.00 8.01 -10.06
N ARG A 141 10.41 8.43 -11.17
CA ARG A 141 9.31 9.40 -11.21
C ARG A 141 8.32 8.99 -12.29
N HIS A 142 7.02 9.11 -12.02
CA HIS A 142 5.99 9.02 -13.05
C HIS A 142 6.17 10.09 -14.12
N ILE A 143 5.81 9.73 -15.34
CA ILE A 143 5.82 10.66 -16.47
C ILE A 143 4.59 10.42 -17.35
N THR A 144 4.04 11.49 -17.91
CA THR A 144 3.03 11.40 -18.98
C THR A 144 3.71 11.39 -20.36
N GLY A 145 2.98 11.01 -21.41
CA GLY A 145 3.49 11.14 -22.78
C GLY A 145 3.92 12.57 -23.11
N ASP A 146 3.08 13.56 -22.77
CA ASP A 146 3.37 14.97 -23.01
C ASP A 146 4.62 15.46 -22.26
N GLU A 147 4.79 15.07 -20.98
CA GLU A 147 5.99 15.42 -20.20
C GLU A 147 7.26 14.76 -20.76
N PHE A 148 7.13 13.54 -21.31
CA PHE A 148 8.23 12.83 -21.93
C PHE A 148 8.67 13.52 -23.23
N ASP A 149 7.72 13.84 -24.12
CA ASP A 149 7.99 14.53 -25.38
C ASP A 149 8.55 15.93 -25.17
N ALA A 150 8.08 16.63 -24.13
CA ALA A 150 8.58 17.94 -23.75
C ALA A 150 9.98 17.89 -23.09
N GLY A 151 10.41 16.73 -22.59
CA GLY A 151 11.67 16.56 -21.87
C GLY A 151 11.73 17.30 -20.52
N HIS A 152 10.60 17.83 -20.03
CA HIS A 152 10.48 18.52 -18.76
C HIS A 152 9.06 18.36 -18.19
N ARG A 153 8.89 18.73 -16.91
CA ARG A 153 7.57 18.68 -16.26
C ARG A 153 6.68 19.77 -16.82
N ILE A 154 5.49 19.38 -17.26
CA ILE A 154 4.47 20.33 -17.71
C ILE A 154 3.60 20.63 -16.49
N ASP A 155 3.62 21.89 -16.04
CA ASP A 155 2.71 22.33 -15.00
C ASP A 155 1.29 22.22 -15.54
N LYS A 156 0.50 21.30 -14.96
CA LYS A 156 -0.95 21.31 -15.19
C LYS A 156 -1.43 22.70 -14.77
N LYS A 157 -2.04 23.43 -15.70
CA LYS A 157 -2.82 24.61 -15.37
C LYS A 157 -3.72 24.23 -14.21
N ILE A 158 -3.52 24.86 -13.06
CA ILE A 158 -4.45 24.75 -11.94
C ILE A 158 -5.80 25.18 -12.52
N GLU A 159 -6.75 24.26 -12.60
CA GLU A 159 -8.12 24.63 -12.94
C GLU A 159 -8.53 25.68 -11.90
N SER A 160 -8.96 26.84 -12.39
CA SER A 160 -9.45 27.92 -11.55
C SER A 160 -10.53 27.36 -10.63
N ASP A 161 -10.21 27.18 -9.35
CA ASP A 161 -11.20 26.87 -8.34
C ASP A 161 -12.07 28.13 -8.21
N HIS A 162 -13.21 28.13 -8.90
CA HIS A 162 -14.20 29.19 -8.79
C HIS A 162 -14.88 29.05 -7.42
N VAL A 163 -14.15 29.43 -6.37
CA VAL A 163 -14.68 29.54 -5.02
C VAL A 163 -15.66 30.72 -5.02
N THR A 164 -16.94 30.42 -5.17
CA THR A 164 -18.02 31.42 -5.13
C THR A 164 -18.34 31.86 -3.71
N ASP A 165 -17.93 31.09 -2.70
CA ASP A 165 -18.19 31.40 -1.30
C ASP A 165 -16.98 31.05 -0.42
N ILE A 166 -16.24 32.08 -0.05
CA ILE A 166 -15.08 31.96 0.83
C ILE A 166 -15.47 31.90 2.32
N THR A 167 -16.73 32.19 2.68
CA THR A 167 -17.13 32.37 4.08
C THR A 167 -16.96 31.11 4.93
N ASN A 168 -17.07 29.93 4.31
CA ASN A 168 -16.82 28.63 4.97
C ASN A 168 -15.34 28.32 5.24
N HIS A 169 -14.40 29.12 4.72
CA HIS A 169 -12.96 28.92 4.89
C HIS A 169 -12.31 29.96 5.81
N ILE A 170 -13.08 30.93 6.28
CA ILE A 170 -12.60 32.00 7.16
C ILE A 170 -12.92 31.60 8.61
N ASN A 171 -12.03 31.95 9.53
CA ASN A 171 -12.28 31.75 10.96
C ASN A 171 -13.60 32.43 11.33
N PRO A 172 -14.49 31.79 12.13
CA PRO A 172 -15.77 32.37 12.52
C PRO A 172 -15.65 33.72 13.25
N ASN A 173 -14.46 34.08 13.74
CA ASN A 173 -14.18 35.37 14.35
C ASN A 173 -13.69 36.46 13.37
N THR A 174 -13.47 36.13 12.10
CA THR A 174 -13.06 37.08 11.07
C THR A 174 -14.29 37.77 10.49
N LYS A 175 -14.38 39.09 10.67
CA LYS A 175 -15.43 39.91 10.04
C LYS A 175 -15.06 40.23 8.60
N VAL A 176 -15.85 39.73 7.65
CA VAL A 176 -15.82 40.21 6.26
C VAL A 176 -16.60 41.52 6.20
N VAL A 177 -15.98 42.58 5.70
CA VAL A 177 -16.63 43.87 5.48
C VAL A 177 -16.89 43.99 3.99
N GLU A 178 -18.17 43.97 3.60
CA GLU A 178 -18.57 44.25 2.22
C GLU A 178 -18.47 45.75 1.95
N ALA A 179 -17.95 46.11 0.78
CA ALA A 179 -17.78 47.49 0.33
C ALA A 179 -19.05 48.06 -0.29
#